data_AF-A0A318UCZ9-F1
#
_entry.id   AF-A0A318UCZ9-F1
#
_cell.length_a   1.000
_cell.length_b   1.000
_cell.length_c   1.000
_cell.angle_alpha   90.00
_cell.angle_beta   90.00
_cell.angle_gamma   90.00
#
_symmetry.space_group_name_H-M   'P 1'
#
loop_
_entity.id
_entity.type
_entity.pdbx_description
1 polymer ?
#
loop_
_entity_poly.entity_id
_entity_poly.type
_entity_poly.pdbx_seq_one_letter_code
_entity_poly.pdbx_strand_id
1 'polypeptide(L)'
;MKKKTIITTALLSSLLPITSVISISCNNPNSNSKNETSGFQVNFLKEPASKNQIIQQLLDTYLSIFYESDLKDISANDNDEKILKAIEDKNSKLYADLYDIFKQYAAKKLEENPQIFWNLKFDFIRLNIDEKDFKPSPKEIPNEKDFIFIMKNSKPLQLNWRLELEKLLISKLYLLKSREEFKKLSNNDKGQDKYQVSLDAEIKKEEKNSTKKDLYNALDLSSSNLYLIKYLVENPIIQKWSFTDNQDMNLRNGHANVSTFDDFNNLASYTSSDKVKYNYNPIAKHKEFIIATGSSEKTNLKDLRAFKGIEQNKNTSGDLANTLAAIKNTKSPIFGFVNPNTNQVWDQDYFKFAEILEKEKILPKIKPTAQLNAKVGKEDQLKNFDAKDIEFERLTRDNQNEKLFTKELTLENGENKKYKLLFEVNGDLVFSSGTSGNLRVPMRLSVEGLGKRHFYDFNAILNYDGTKFVVDERGNNINLDKFPKQINMIKNGTIDAAYVVKIAPMYILKEVDDEKEPGKKVNKGFLTFDQTPWNNETEQSKIANHIIVSKGNELFREANKYILDNLGFKLVDLHPIVLDIFKAEGIL
;
A
#
# COMPACT_ATOMS: atom_id res chain seq x y z
N MET A 1 -39.05 3.33 -3.79
CA MET A 1 -38.65 2.73 -5.08
C MET A 1 -37.35 3.37 -5.53
N LYS A 2 -36.23 2.64 -5.55
CA LYS A 2 -34.93 3.18 -6.03
C LYS A 2 -34.99 3.30 -7.55
N LYS A 3 -34.78 4.51 -8.10
CA LYS A 3 -34.57 4.71 -9.54
C LYS A 3 -33.35 3.87 -9.95
N LYS A 4 -33.56 2.86 -10.78
CA LYS A 4 -32.47 2.10 -11.40
C LYS A 4 -32.00 2.87 -12.62
N THR A 5 -30.70 3.03 -12.80
CA THR A 5 -30.14 3.62 -14.02
C THR A 5 -30.15 2.55 -15.09
N ILE A 6 -31.14 2.61 -15.98
CA ILE A 6 -31.23 1.70 -17.13
C ILE A 6 -30.34 2.29 -18.22
N ILE A 7 -29.29 1.56 -18.61
CA ILE A 7 -28.51 1.90 -19.79
C ILE A 7 -29.24 1.24 -20.98
N THR A 8 -30.24 1.92 -21.53
CA THR A 8 -30.85 1.54 -22.81
C THR A 8 -29.93 1.97 -23.93
N THR A 9 -29.48 1.01 -24.73
CA THR A 9 -28.41 1.23 -25.68
C THR A 9 -28.94 1.81 -26.99
N ALA A 10 -28.98 3.13 -27.08
CA ALA A 10 -28.78 3.83 -28.36
C ALA A 10 -27.27 3.78 -28.77
N LEU A 11 -26.59 2.63 -28.56
CA LEU A 11 -25.16 2.41 -28.83
C LEU A 11 -24.82 2.39 -30.33
N LEU A 12 -25.81 2.60 -31.20
CA LEU A 12 -25.66 2.52 -32.65
C LEU A 12 -25.76 3.89 -33.35
N SER A 13 -26.25 4.94 -32.69
CA SER A 13 -26.47 6.25 -33.34
C SER A 13 -25.24 7.16 -33.34
N SER A 14 -24.16 6.81 -32.63
CA SER A 14 -22.93 7.61 -32.54
C SER A 14 -21.66 6.87 -32.97
N LEU A 15 -21.81 5.68 -33.56
CA LEU A 15 -20.71 5.01 -34.26
C LEU A 15 -20.44 5.81 -35.53
N LEU A 16 -19.44 6.71 -35.46
CA LEU A 16 -18.90 7.34 -36.67
C LEU A 16 -18.61 6.21 -37.67
N PRO A 17 -19.18 6.25 -38.88
CA PRO A 17 -18.66 5.43 -39.94
C PRO A 17 -17.17 5.77 -40.03
N ILE A 18 -16.28 4.78 -39.90
CA ILE A 18 -14.82 4.93 -40.15
C ILE A 18 -14.61 5.10 -41.67
N THR A 19 -15.46 5.89 -42.33
CA THR A 19 -15.46 6.10 -43.78
C THR A 19 -14.36 7.04 -44.21
N SER A 20 -13.64 7.72 -43.32
CA SER A 20 -12.57 8.64 -43.70
C SER A 20 -11.18 8.03 -43.73
N VAL A 21 -10.95 6.80 -43.22
CA VAL A 21 -9.58 6.23 -43.14
C VAL A 21 -9.39 4.96 -43.99
N ILE A 22 -10.47 4.32 -44.44
CA ILE A 22 -10.39 3.17 -45.39
C ILE A 22 -10.67 3.59 -46.85
N SER A 23 -10.98 4.86 -47.14
CA SER A 23 -11.33 5.31 -48.51
C SER A 23 -10.26 6.14 -49.24
N ILE A 24 -8.97 6.02 -48.91
CA ILE A 24 -7.88 6.64 -49.71
C ILE A 24 -7.10 5.61 -50.54
N SER A 25 -7.66 4.42 -50.76
CA SER A 25 -7.39 3.67 -52.00
C SER A 25 -8.73 3.40 -52.69
N CYS A 26 -8.93 4.05 -53.84
CA CYS A 26 -10.13 4.06 -54.68
C CYS A 26 -11.22 5.10 -54.30
N ASN A 27 -10.89 6.39 -54.43
CA ASN A 27 -11.91 7.36 -54.84
C ASN A 27 -12.11 7.23 -56.34
N ASN A 28 -13.14 6.48 -56.75
CA ASN A 28 -13.74 6.64 -58.07
C ASN A 28 -14.90 7.63 -57.91
N PRO A 29 -14.96 8.77 -58.61
CA PRO A 29 -15.93 9.85 -58.32
C PRO A 29 -17.40 9.52 -58.63
N ASN A 30 -17.73 8.28 -59.02
CA ASN A 30 -19.05 7.88 -59.51
C ASN A 30 -19.56 6.58 -58.84
N SER A 31 -19.63 6.52 -57.52
CA SER A 31 -20.47 5.50 -56.87
C SER A 31 -21.41 6.12 -55.85
N ASN A 32 -22.61 6.46 -56.31
CA ASN A 32 -23.78 6.49 -55.45
C ASN A 32 -23.97 5.09 -54.84
N SER A 33 -24.26 5.03 -53.54
CA SER A 33 -24.52 3.87 -52.68
C SER A 33 -23.29 3.17 -52.05
N LYS A 34 -22.96 3.57 -50.81
CA LYS A 34 -22.60 2.57 -49.79
C LYS A 34 -23.91 2.14 -49.14
N ASN A 35 -24.50 1.06 -49.67
CA ASN A 35 -25.65 0.42 -49.03
C ASN A 35 -25.20 -0.14 -47.67
N GLU A 36 -25.71 0.43 -46.59
CA GLU A 36 -25.65 -0.16 -45.25
C GLU A 36 -26.38 -1.51 -45.28
N THR A 37 -25.63 -2.58 -45.52
CA THR A 37 -26.15 -3.95 -45.41
C THR A 37 -25.90 -4.47 -44.01
N SER A 38 -26.72 -5.40 -43.54
CA SER A 38 -26.49 -6.10 -42.28
C SER A 38 -25.08 -6.73 -42.23
N GLY A 39 -24.59 -7.26 -43.35
CA GLY A 39 -23.22 -7.78 -43.47
C GLY A 39 -22.12 -6.73 -43.26
N PHE A 40 -22.32 -5.49 -43.72
CA PHE A 40 -21.40 -4.37 -43.47
C PHE A 40 -21.38 -3.97 -41.99
N GLN A 41 -22.56 -3.86 -41.36
CA GLN A 41 -22.69 -3.55 -39.94
C GLN A 41 -22.03 -4.64 -39.06
N VAL A 42 -22.21 -5.93 -39.39
CA VAL A 42 -21.56 -7.03 -38.67
C VAL A 42 -20.03 -7.00 -38.78
N ASN A 43 -19.49 -6.72 -39.97
CA ASN A 43 -18.04 -6.62 -40.17
C ASN A 43 -17.46 -5.39 -39.46
N PHE A 44 -18.14 -4.25 -39.55
CA PHE A 44 -17.76 -3.02 -38.86
C PHE A 44 -17.72 -3.19 -37.33
N LEU A 45 -18.73 -3.83 -36.74
CA LEU A 45 -18.78 -4.10 -35.29
C LEU A 45 -17.70 -5.10 -34.81
N LYS A 46 -17.10 -5.88 -35.71
CA LYS A 46 -16.01 -6.80 -35.40
C LYS A 46 -14.64 -6.13 -35.43
N GLU A 47 -14.51 -4.94 -36.02
CA GLU A 47 -13.26 -4.19 -36.05
C GLU A 47 -12.83 -3.77 -34.63
N PRO A 48 -11.54 -3.88 -34.28
CA PRO A 48 -11.06 -3.49 -32.95
C PRO A 48 -11.43 -2.06 -32.55
N ALA A 49 -11.39 -1.10 -33.48
CA ALA A 49 -11.76 0.29 -33.21
C ALA A 49 -13.24 0.41 -32.81
N SER A 50 -14.14 -0.27 -33.52
CA SER A 50 -15.58 -0.29 -33.21
C SER A 50 -15.86 -0.95 -31.86
N LYS A 51 -15.19 -2.06 -31.55
CA LYS A 51 -15.28 -2.70 -30.22
C LYS A 51 -14.83 -1.76 -29.11
N ASN A 52 -13.69 -1.10 -29.29
CA ASN A 52 -13.15 -0.13 -28.33
C ASN A 52 -14.14 1.01 -28.09
N GLN A 53 -14.78 1.54 -29.12
CA GLN A 53 -15.78 2.60 -29.00
C GLN A 53 -16.99 2.18 -28.18
N ILE A 54 -17.53 0.97 -28.40
CA ILE A 54 -18.68 0.45 -27.66
C ILE A 54 -18.37 0.33 -26.17
N ILE A 55 -17.17 -0.16 -25.83
CA ILE A 55 -16.74 -0.28 -24.44
C ILE A 55 -16.51 1.11 -23.84
N GLN A 56 -15.85 2.01 -24.57
CA GLN A 56 -15.58 3.37 -24.09
C GLN A 56 -16.88 4.12 -23.79
N GLN A 57 -17.92 4.00 -24.62
CA GLN A 57 -19.22 4.61 -24.35
C GLN A 57 -19.86 4.12 -23.04
N LEU A 58 -19.69 2.84 -22.71
CA LEU A 58 -20.13 2.30 -21.42
C LEU A 58 -19.34 2.96 -20.26
N LEU A 59 -18.01 3.06 -20.40
CA LEU A 59 -17.17 3.66 -19.37
C LEU A 59 -17.43 5.16 -19.21
N ASP A 60 -17.60 5.90 -20.31
CA ASP A 60 -18.00 7.31 -20.31
C ASP A 60 -19.35 7.50 -19.59
N THR A 61 -20.26 6.53 -19.70
CA THR A 61 -21.53 6.54 -18.95
C THR A 61 -21.30 6.36 -17.45
N TYR A 62 -20.41 5.45 -17.04
CA TYR A 62 -20.04 5.31 -15.63
C TYR A 62 -19.35 6.57 -15.10
N LEU A 63 -18.35 7.07 -15.82
CA LEU A 63 -17.58 8.25 -15.43
C LEU A 63 -18.45 9.51 -15.40
N SER A 64 -19.45 9.64 -16.27
CA SER A 64 -20.38 10.78 -16.23
C SER A 64 -21.19 10.86 -14.93
N ILE A 65 -21.39 9.72 -14.26
CA ILE A 65 -22.03 9.62 -12.96
C ILE A 65 -21.01 9.75 -11.83
N PHE A 66 -19.86 9.07 -11.92
CA PHE A 66 -18.86 9.05 -10.85
C PHE A 66 -18.08 10.36 -10.71
N TYR A 67 -18.06 11.18 -11.76
CA TYR A 67 -17.46 12.51 -11.81
C TYR A 67 -18.49 13.61 -12.07
N GLU A 68 -19.77 13.40 -11.71
CA GLU A 68 -20.86 14.35 -11.98
C GLU A 68 -20.50 15.80 -11.58
N SER A 69 -19.82 16.01 -10.45
CA SER A 69 -19.43 17.35 -10.01
C SER A 69 -18.47 18.05 -10.97
N ASP A 70 -17.51 17.31 -11.55
CA ASP A 70 -16.50 17.83 -12.47
C ASP A 70 -17.11 18.18 -13.83
N LEU A 71 -18.26 17.57 -14.15
CA LEU A 71 -18.90 17.67 -15.44
C LEU A 71 -20.07 18.65 -15.46
N LYS A 72 -20.47 19.22 -14.31
CA LYS A 72 -21.71 19.99 -14.19
C LYS A 72 -21.78 21.19 -15.14
N ASP A 73 -20.66 21.88 -15.32
CA ASP A 73 -20.57 23.13 -16.10
C ASP A 73 -20.01 22.92 -17.52
N ILE A 74 -19.78 21.66 -17.92
CA ILE A 74 -19.25 21.32 -19.25
C ILE A 74 -20.40 21.11 -20.23
N SER A 75 -20.51 22.01 -21.21
CA SER A 75 -21.45 21.87 -22.33
C SER A 75 -20.90 20.89 -23.37
N ALA A 76 -21.66 19.85 -23.70
CA ALA A 76 -21.29 18.80 -24.65
C ALA A 76 -22.55 18.16 -25.26
N ASN A 77 -22.42 17.59 -26.46
CA ASN A 77 -23.53 16.94 -27.15
C ASN A 77 -23.81 15.53 -26.61
N ASP A 78 -22.79 14.84 -26.10
CA ASP A 78 -22.89 13.51 -25.51
C ASP A 78 -21.86 13.31 -24.37
N ASN A 79 -21.88 12.13 -23.75
CA ASN A 79 -20.94 11.78 -22.67
C ASN A 79 -19.50 11.68 -23.17
N ASP A 80 -19.26 11.24 -24.41
CA ASP A 80 -17.89 11.11 -24.97
C ASP A 80 -17.21 12.48 -25.05
N GLU A 81 -17.90 13.47 -25.63
CA GLU A 81 -17.44 14.84 -25.71
C GLU A 81 -17.32 15.49 -24.32
N LYS A 82 -18.25 15.19 -23.41
CA LYS A 82 -18.24 15.74 -22.05
C LYS A 82 -17.03 15.27 -21.25
N ILE A 83 -16.75 13.97 -21.29
CA ILE A 83 -15.59 13.36 -20.64
C ILE A 83 -14.29 13.87 -21.27
N LEU A 84 -14.23 13.96 -22.61
CA LEU A 84 -13.06 14.48 -23.28
C LEU A 84 -12.74 15.94 -22.89
N LYS A 85 -13.75 16.81 -22.84
CA LYS A 85 -13.57 18.21 -22.38
C LYS A 85 -13.08 18.28 -20.93
N ALA A 86 -13.57 17.38 -20.07
CA ALA A 86 -13.11 17.29 -18.68
C ALA A 86 -11.68 16.77 -18.56
N ILE A 87 -11.20 15.97 -19.50
CA ILE A 87 -9.79 15.56 -19.60
C ILE A 87 -8.93 16.70 -20.14
N GLU A 88 -9.46 17.54 -21.02
CA GLU A 88 -8.73 18.71 -21.54
C GLU A 88 -8.59 19.84 -20.48
N ASP A 89 -9.49 19.92 -19.50
CA ASP A 89 -9.39 20.86 -18.37
C ASP A 89 -8.46 20.35 -17.25
N LYS A 90 -7.30 21.00 -17.11
CA LYS A 90 -6.29 20.65 -16.10
C LYS A 90 -6.73 20.82 -14.66
N ASN A 91 -7.79 21.59 -14.41
CA ASN A 91 -8.33 21.80 -13.07
C ASN A 91 -9.34 20.71 -12.68
N SER A 92 -9.77 19.89 -13.64
CA SER A 92 -10.67 18.77 -13.41
C SER A 92 -9.98 17.69 -12.59
N LYS A 93 -10.71 17.10 -11.63
CA LYS A 93 -10.19 15.98 -10.85
C LYS A 93 -10.16 14.70 -11.70
N LEU A 94 -11.04 14.57 -12.70
CA LEU A 94 -10.94 13.52 -13.72
C LEU A 94 -9.60 13.57 -14.48
N TYR A 95 -9.17 14.75 -14.94
CA TYR A 95 -7.86 14.92 -15.57
C TYR A 95 -6.73 14.50 -14.61
N ALA A 96 -6.74 15.03 -13.38
CA ALA A 96 -5.70 14.74 -12.41
C ALA A 96 -5.59 13.24 -12.10
N ASP A 97 -6.72 12.55 -11.94
CA ASP A 97 -6.74 11.11 -11.65
C ASP A 97 -6.26 10.29 -12.85
N LEU A 98 -6.69 10.61 -14.08
CA LEU A 98 -6.25 9.91 -15.29
C LEU A 98 -4.76 10.16 -15.59
N TYR A 99 -4.27 11.38 -15.42
CA TYR A 99 -2.85 11.70 -15.63
C TYR A 99 -1.96 10.98 -14.61
N ASP A 100 -2.43 10.84 -13.36
CA ASP A 100 -1.71 10.09 -12.34
C ASP A 100 -1.57 8.60 -12.69
N ILE A 101 -2.64 8.00 -13.20
CA ILE A 101 -2.63 6.62 -13.72
C ILE A 101 -1.73 6.52 -14.96
N PHE A 102 -1.83 7.50 -15.87
CA PHE A 102 -1.08 7.54 -17.12
C PHE A 102 0.42 7.47 -16.88
N LYS A 103 0.97 8.24 -15.93
CA LYS A 103 2.42 8.20 -15.64
C LYS A 103 2.91 6.78 -15.35
N GLN A 104 2.18 6.03 -14.52
CA GLN A 104 2.58 4.68 -14.15
C GLN A 104 2.35 3.67 -15.28
N TYR A 105 1.24 3.81 -16.02
CA TYR A 105 0.97 2.98 -17.18
C TYR A 105 1.99 3.21 -18.31
N ALA A 106 2.32 4.47 -18.60
CA ALA A 106 3.34 4.87 -19.56
C ALA A 106 4.72 4.35 -19.19
N ALA A 107 5.10 4.41 -17.90
CA ALA A 107 6.35 3.85 -17.41
C ALA A 107 6.45 2.34 -17.69
N LYS A 108 5.41 1.57 -17.34
CA LYS A 108 5.34 0.13 -17.64
C LYS A 108 5.44 -0.13 -19.15
N LYS A 109 4.75 0.66 -19.97
CA LYS A 109 4.79 0.53 -21.43
C LYS A 109 6.16 0.86 -22.03
N LEU A 110 6.91 1.80 -21.44
CA LEU A 110 8.28 2.11 -21.84
C LEU A 110 9.29 1.02 -21.44
N GLU A 111 9.04 0.30 -20.34
CA GLU A 111 9.83 -0.88 -19.97
C GLU A 111 9.61 -2.03 -20.96
N GLU A 112 8.37 -2.22 -21.43
CA GLU A 112 8.02 -3.20 -22.47
C GLU A 112 8.57 -2.80 -23.85
N ASN A 113 8.45 -1.52 -24.22
CA ASN A 113 8.92 -0.97 -25.49
C ASN A 113 9.42 0.49 -25.32
N PRO A 114 10.74 0.72 -25.30
CA PRO A 114 11.34 2.06 -25.16
C PRO A 114 10.95 3.09 -26.24
N GLN A 115 10.42 2.63 -27.38
CA GLN A 115 10.02 3.46 -28.52
C GLN A 115 8.49 3.60 -28.65
N ILE A 116 7.71 3.16 -27.65
CA ILE A 116 6.24 3.06 -27.79
C ILE A 116 5.57 4.38 -28.22
N PHE A 117 5.99 5.52 -27.67
CA PHE A 117 5.41 6.82 -28.03
C PHE A 117 5.91 7.35 -29.39
N TRP A 118 7.10 6.95 -29.82
CA TRP A 118 7.55 7.19 -31.20
C TRP A 118 6.72 6.38 -32.20
N ASN A 119 6.45 5.11 -31.90
CA ASN A 119 5.57 4.28 -32.71
C ASN A 119 4.16 4.86 -32.76
N LEU A 120 3.66 5.37 -31.63
CA LEU A 120 2.37 6.05 -31.54
C LEU A 120 2.31 7.30 -32.43
N LYS A 121 3.41 8.07 -32.52
CA LYS A 121 3.50 9.20 -33.45
C LYS A 121 3.34 8.75 -34.90
N PHE A 122 3.98 7.65 -35.30
CA PHE A 122 3.82 7.09 -36.63
C PHE A 122 2.39 6.58 -36.89
N ASP A 123 1.74 6.02 -35.88
CA ASP A 123 0.33 5.63 -35.98
C ASP A 123 -0.57 6.85 -36.23
N PHE A 124 -0.32 7.97 -35.54
CA PHE A 124 -1.05 9.22 -35.79
C PHE A 124 -0.82 9.78 -37.20
N ILE A 125 0.43 9.77 -37.70
CA ILE A 125 0.75 10.19 -39.07
C ILE A 125 -0.01 9.32 -40.09
N ARG A 126 -0.02 7.99 -39.89
CA ARG A 126 -0.75 7.05 -40.76
C ARG A 126 -2.26 7.30 -40.77
N LEU A 127 -2.79 7.81 -39.66
CA LEU A 127 -4.20 8.18 -39.50
C LEU A 127 -4.51 9.62 -39.96
N ASN A 128 -3.54 10.33 -40.56
CA ASN A 128 -3.65 11.73 -40.99
C ASN A 128 -4.03 12.71 -39.85
N ILE A 129 -3.55 12.45 -38.62
CA ILE A 129 -3.71 13.35 -37.47
C ILE A 129 -2.51 14.31 -37.43
N ASP A 130 -2.75 15.63 -37.31
CA ASP A 130 -1.68 16.64 -37.20
C ASP A 130 -0.90 16.47 -35.88
N GLU A 131 0.37 16.09 -36.00
CA GLU A 131 1.25 15.74 -34.90
C GLU A 131 2.25 16.84 -34.51
N LYS A 132 2.12 18.07 -35.04
CA LYS A 132 3.03 19.20 -34.73
C LYS A 132 3.21 19.44 -33.24
N ASP A 133 2.15 19.24 -32.47
CA ASP A 133 2.11 19.45 -31.02
C ASP A 133 2.45 18.19 -30.21
N PHE A 134 2.66 17.04 -30.87
CA PHE A 134 3.05 15.78 -30.23
C PHE A 134 4.53 15.47 -30.49
N LYS A 135 5.36 15.70 -29.48
CA LYS A 135 6.83 15.60 -29.59
C LYS A 135 7.38 14.63 -28.54
N PRO A 136 7.08 13.32 -28.66
CA PRO A 136 7.54 12.33 -27.71
C PRO A 136 9.07 12.18 -27.75
N SER A 137 9.68 12.04 -26.58
CA SER A 137 11.10 11.71 -26.42
C SER A 137 11.28 10.20 -26.21
N PRO A 138 12.37 9.57 -26.73
CA PRO A 138 12.65 8.18 -26.44
C PRO A 138 12.85 7.94 -24.94
N LYS A 139 12.30 6.86 -24.39
CA LYS A 139 12.44 6.46 -22.97
C LYS A 139 11.87 7.45 -21.93
N GLU A 140 11.17 8.49 -22.34
CA GLU A 140 10.57 9.47 -21.43
C GLU A 140 9.05 9.34 -21.40
N ILE A 141 8.46 9.57 -20.23
CA ILE A 141 7.01 9.64 -20.06
C ILE A 141 6.53 10.93 -20.74
N PRO A 142 5.49 10.88 -21.60
CA PRO A 142 4.93 12.06 -22.22
C PRO A 142 4.44 13.07 -21.18
N ASN A 143 4.65 14.36 -21.47
CA ASN A 143 4.22 15.43 -20.57
C ASN A 143 2.69 15.61 -20.63
N GLU A 144 2.16 16.55 -19.84
CA GLU A 144 0.73 16.85 -19.79
C GLU A 144 0.09 17.21 -21.15
N LYS A 145 0.79 17.97 -22.01
CA LYS A 145 0.26 18.34 -23.33
C LYS A 145 0.20 17.12 -24.25
N ASP A 146 1.26 16.32 -24.26
CA ASP A 146 1.30 15.07 -25.01
C ASP A 146 0.23 14.08 -24.51
N PHE A 147 0.01 14.00 -23.19
CA PHE A 147 -1.06 13.21 -22.60
C PHE A 147 -2.44 13.63 -23.13
N ILE A 148 -2.78 14.92 -23.07
CA ILE A 148 -4.06 15.43 -23.59
C ILE A 148 -4.19 15.11 -25.08
N PHE A 149 -3.12 15.30 -25.86
CA PHE A 149 -3.09 14.96 -27.28
C PHE A 149 -3.39 13.46 -27.53
N ILE A 150 -2.77 12.57 -26.75
CA ILE A 150 -3.00 11.12 -26.84
C ILE A 150 -4.46 10.82 -26.52
N MET A 151 -5.02 11.35 -25.43
CA MET A 151 -6.40 11.09 -25.00
C MET A 151 -7.43 11.52 -26.07
N LYS A 152 -7.21 12.69 -26.68
CA LYS A 152 -8.06 13.23 -27.74
C LYS A 152 -8.08 12.38 -29.01
N ASN A 153 -6.93 11.81 -29.37
CA ASN A 153 -6.73 11.15 -30.65
C ASN A 153 -6.70 9.61 -30.55
N SER A 154 -7.05 9.03 -29.40
CA SER A 154 -6.93 7.58 -29.16
C SER A 154 -8.02 6.71 -29.80
N LYS A 155 -9.20 7.29 -30.07
CA LYS A 155 -10.39 6.57 -30.57
C LYS A 155 -10.16 5.70 -31.82
N PRO A 156 -9.42 6.16 -32.86
CA PRO A 156 -9.13 5.35 -34.05
C PRO A 156 -7.99 4.32 -33.87
N LEU A 157 -7.26 4.34 -32.74
CA LEU A 157 -6.13 3.45 -32.53
C LEU A 157 -6.59 2.02 -32.18
N GLN A 158 -5.81 1.03 -32.62
CA GLN A 158 -6.00 -0.35 -32.17
C GLN A 158 -5.77 -0.48 -30.66
N LEU A 159 -4.71 0.16 -30.14
CA LEU A 159 -4.51 0.39 -28.72
C LEU A 159 -5.09 1.76 -28.34
N ASN A 160 -6.37 1.78 -27.96
CA ASN A 160 -7.03 3.00 -27.51
C ASN A 160 -6.56 3.35 -26.08
N TRP A 161 -5.61 4.28 -25.97
CA TRP A 161 -5.03 4.68 -24.67
C TRP A 161 -6.07 5.28 -23.72
N ARG A 162 -7.03 6.05 -24.24
CA ARG A 162 -8.11 6.60 -23.42
C ARG A 162 -8.93 5.48 -22.78
N LEU A 163 -9.38 4.52 -23.57
CA LEU A 163 -10.13 3.36 -23.08
C LEU A 163 -9.35 2.60 -22.00
N GLU A 164 -8.07 2.32 -22.24
CA GLU A 164 -7.24 1.60 -21.27
C GLU A 164 -7.12 2.36 -19.94
N LEU A 165 -6.92 3.67 -19.98
CA LEU A 165 -6.83 4.48 -18.77
C LEU A 165 -8.17 4.61 -18.04
N GLU A 166 -9.28 4.67 -18.76
CA GLU A 166 -10.63 4.65 -18.16
C GLU A 166 -10.91 3.32 -17.46
N LYS A 167 -10.54 2.17 -18.06
CA LYS A 167 -10.63 0.84 -17.40
C LYS A 167 -9.83 0.82 -16.09
N LEU A 168 -8.62 1.37 -16.11
CA LEU A 168 -7.78 1.48 -14.92
C LEU A 168 -8.39 2.43 -13.88
N LEU A 169 -8.99 3.55 -14.31
CA LEU A 169 -9.65 4.50 -13.42
C LEU A 169 -10.85 3.88 -12.70
N ILE A 170 -11.69 3.12 -13.41
CA ILE A 170 -12.80 2.37 -12.81
C ILE A 170 -12.28 1.42 -11.74
N SER A 171 -11.18 0.72 -12.01
CA SER A 171 -10.53 -0.17 -11.04
C SER A 171 -10.01 0.60 -9.81
N LYS A 172 -9.45 1.80 -10.01
CA LYS A 172 -8.97 2.66 -8.92
C LYS A 172 -10.12 3.16 -8.04
N LEU A 173 -11.23 3.60 -8.65
CA LEU A 173 -12.43 4.01 -7.94
C LEU A 173 -13.00 2.88 -7.09
N TYR A 174 -12.99 1.65 -7.59
CA TYR A 174 -13.39 0.47 -6.83
C TYR A 174 -12.50 0.24 -5.59
N LEU A 175 -11.16 0.32 -5.76
CA LEU A 175 -10.21 0.10 -4.65
C LEU A 175 -10.29 1.17 -3.55
N LEU A 176 -10.46 2.44 -3.93
CA LEU A 176 -10.31 3.60 -3.03
C LEU A 176 -11.61 4.32 -2.67
N LYS A 177 -12.69 4.12 -3.45
CA LYS A 177 -13.93 4.89 -3.36
C LYS A 177 -13.68 6.39 -3.21
N SER A 178 -12.73 6.94 -3.96
CA SER A 178 -12.20 8.30 -3.76
C SER A 178 -13.18 9.44 -4.14
N ARG A 179 -14.36 9.10 -4.65
CA ARG A 179 -15.38 10.05 -5.12
C ARG A 179 -16.67 9.91 -4.30
N GLU A 180 -17.23 11.03 -3.87
CA GLU A 180 -18.48 11.05 -3.09
C GLU A 180 -19.67 10.52 -3.91
N GLU A 181 -19.68 10.75 -5.21
CA GLU A 181 -20.67 10.20 -6.15
C GLU A 181 -20.65 8.67 -6.13
N PHE A 182 -19.45 8.08 -6.17
CA PHE A 182 -19.28 6.63 -6.07
C PHE A 182 -19.64 6.09 -4.67
N LYS A 183 -19.28 6.81 -3.60
CA LYS A 183 -19.64 6.44 -2.21
C LYS A 183 -21.14 6.41 -1.99
N LYS A 184 -21.87 7.42 -2.48
CA LYS A 184 -23.35 7.48 -2.39
C LYS A 184 -24.03 6.26 -3.01
N LEU A 185 -23.48 5.77 -4.13
CA LEU A 185 -23.99 4.57 -4.80
C LEU A 185 -23.59 3.28 -4.06
N SER A 186 -22.37 3.20 -3.54
CA SER A 186 -21.83 1.98 -2.92
C SER A 186 -22.22 1.76 -1.46
N ASN A 187 -22.51 2.83 -0.71
CA ASN A 187 -22.75 2.73 0.73
C ASN A 187 -24.25 2.77 1.09
N ASN A 188 -24.64 2.05 2.15
CA ASN A 188 -25.98 2.05 2.74
C ASN A 188 -26.21 3.30 3.61
N ASP A 189 -27.39 3.41 4.21
CA ASP A 189 -27.77 4.58 5.02
C ASP A 189 -26.94 4.72 6.31
N LYS A 190 -26.19 3.68 6.70
CA LYS A 190 -25.21 3.68 7.81
C LYS A 190 -23.79 3.99 7.36
N GLY A 191 -23.57 4.32 6.08
CA GLY A 191 -22.25 4.58 5.52
C GLY A 191 -21.38 3.34 5.28
N GLN A 192 -21.95 2.13 5.34
CA GLN A 192 -21.23 0.87 5.12
C GLN A 192 -21.39 0.36 3.69
N ASP A 193 -20.39 -0.35 3.16
CA ASP A 193 -20.46 -0.97 1.83
C ASP A 193 -21.64 -1.94 1.71
N LYS A 194 -22.53 -1.69 0.74
CA LYS A 194 -23.76 -2.48 0.52
C LYS A 194 -23.48 -3.95 0.23
N TYR A 195 -22.44 -4.25 -0.55
CA TYR A 195 -22.12 -5.61 -0.95
C TYR A 195 -21.51 -6.39 0.21
N GLN A 196 -20.55 -5.83 0.94
CA GLN A 196 -19.98 -6.52 2.10
C GLN A 196 -21.05 -6.77 3.17
N VAL A 197 -21.96 -5.83 3.42
CA VAL A 197 -23.07 -6.02 4.35
C VAL A 197 -24.02 -7.14 3.89
N SER A 198 -24.25 -7.31 2.59
CA SER A 198 -25.12 -8.39 2.09
C SER A 198 -24.52 -9.79 2.30
N LEU A 199 -23.19 -9.89 2.43
CA LEU A 199 -22.48 -11.14 2.71
C LEU A 199 -22.49 -11.54 4.20
N ASP A 200 -22.87 -10.65 5.11
CA ASP A 200 -22.76 -10.86 6.56
C ASP A 200 -23.43 -12.15 7.05
N ALA A 201 -24.66 -12.38 6.59
CA ALA A 201 -25.45 -13.56 6.99
C ALA A 201 -24.87 -14.87 6.46
N GLU A 202 -24.26 -14.85 5.28
CA GLU A 202 -23.60 -16.02 4.67
C GLU A 202 -22.29 -16.32 5.42
N ILE A 203 -21.46 -15.30 5.62
CA ILE A 203 -20.16 -15.43 6.31
C ILE A 203 -20.34 -15.87 7.77
N LYS A 204 -21.40 -15.42 8.45
CA LYS A 204 -21.70 -15.87 9.83
C LYS A 204 -22.06 -17.36 9.90
N LYS A 205 -22.69 -17.91 8.85
CA LYS A 205 -23.04 -19.34 8.73
C LYS A 205 -21.89 -20.23 8.26
N GLU A 206 -20.81 -19.66 7.72
CA GLU A 206 -19.60 -20.43 7.39
C GLU A 206 -18.94 -20.94 8.69
N GLU A 207 -19.23 -22.18 9.06
CA GLU A 207 -18.57 -22.87 10.18
C GLU A 207 -17.17 -23.41 9.81
N LYS A 208 -16.88 -23.57 8.50
CA LYS A 208 -15.73 -24.34 8.01
C LYS A 208 -14.48 -23.54 7.60
N ASN A 209 -14.56 -22.22 7.40
CA ASN A 209 -13.41 -21.42 6.96
C ASN A 209 -13.12 -20.25 7.91
N SER A 210 -12.40 -20.52 8.99
CA SER A 210 -12.06 -19.52 10.02
C SER A 210 -11.36 -18.30 9.43
N THR A 211 -10.51 -18.47 8.42
CA THR A 211 -9.72 -17.37 7.84
C THR A 211 -10.57 -16.35 7.11
N LYS A 212 -11.56 -16.77 6.31
CA LYS A 212 -12.44 -15.85 5.57
C LYS A 212 -13.32 -15.05 6.54
N LYS A 213 -13.85 -15.73 7.55
CA LYS A 213 -14.62 -15.11 8.64
C LYS A 213 -13.77 -14.14 9.47
N ASP A 214 -12.55 -14.52 9.82
CA ASP A 214 -11.63 -13.69 10.58
C ASP A 214 -11.21 -12.45 9.80
N LEU A 215 -10.99 -12.58 8.48
CA LEU A 215 -10.69 -11.46 7.60
C LEU A 215 -11.90 -10.51 7.55
N TYR A 216 -13.09 -11.03 7.24
CA TYR A 216 -14.31 -10.22 7.18
C TYR A 216 -14.57 -9.47 8.48
N ASN A 217 -14.43 -10.13 9.64
CA ASN A 217 -14.60 -9.51 10.95
C ASN A 217 -13.57 -8.41 11.25
N ALA A 218 -12.41 -8.47 10.61
CA ALA A 218 -11.34 -7.48 10.73
C ALA A 218 -11.45 -6.35 9.70
N LEU A 219 -12.37 -6.41 8.72
CA LEU A 219 -12.57 -5.33 7.76
C LEU A 219 -13.46 -4.22 8.35
N ASP A 220 -13.04 -2.98 8.15
CA ASP A 220 -13.89 -1.81 8.39
C ASP A 220 -14.77 -1.55 7.16
N LEU A 221 -16.02 -2.02 7.23
CA LEU A 221 -16.97 -1.93 6.11
C LEU A 221 -17.36 -0.49 5.76
N SER A 222 -17.04 0.50 6.61
CA SER A 222 -17.28 1.92 6.36
C SER A 222 -16.10 2.61 5.67
N SER A 223 -14.92 1.97 5.66
CA SER A 223 -13.73 2.59 5.10
C SER A 223 -13.80 2.73 3.58
N SER A 224 -13.31 3.87 3.07
CA SER A 224 -13.22 4.11 1.62
C SER A 224 -12.19 3.19 0.94
N ASN A 225 -11.12 2.85 1.66
CA ASN A 225 -10.04 1.97 1.17
C ASN A 225 -10.25 0.47 1.52
N LEU A 226 -11.49 0.09 1.86
CA LEU A 226 -11.87 -1.29 2.21
C LEU A 226 -11.36 -2.31 1.18
N TYR A 227 -11.59 -2.06 -0.11
CA TYR A 227 -11.20 -2.97 -1.18
C TYR A 227 -9.69 -2.99 -1.42
N LEU A 228 -9.00 -1.85 -1.26
CA LEU A 228 -7.54 -1.82 -1.26
C LEU A 228 -6.93 -2.64 -0.11
N ILE A 229 -7.45 -2.50 1.12
CA ILE A 229 -7.02 -3.27 2.28
C ILE A 229 -7.25 -4.76 2.05
N LYS A 230 -8.46 -5.14 1.62
CA LYS A 230 -8.80 -6.53 1.31
C LYS A 230 -7.84 -7.11 0.26
N TYR A 231 -7.61 -6.37 -0.84
CA TYR A 231 -6.70 -6.78 -1.89
C TYR A 231 -5.28 -7.02 -1.37
N LEU A 232 -4.73 -6.13 -0.53
CA LEU A 232 -3.36 -6.28 -0.01
C LEU A 232 -3.20 -7.47 0.94
N VAL A 233 -4.25 -7.86 1.67
CA VAL A 233 -4.22 -9.06 2.54
C VAL A 233 -4.30 -10.33 1.70
N GLU A 234 -5.13 -10.35 0.66
CA GLU A 234 -5.29 -11.51 -0.22
C GLU A 234 -4.13 -11.65 -1.23
N ASN A 235 -3.53 -10.53 -1.63
CA ASN A 235 -2.44 -10.44 -2.61
C ASN A 235 -1.28 -9.58 -2.05
N PRO A 236 -0.49 -10.12 -1.11
CA PRO A 236 0.59 -9.37 -0.48
C PRO A 236 1.65 -8.89 -1.48
N ILE A 237 2.12 -7.66 -1.30
CA ILE A 237 3.14 -7.03 -2.15
C ILE A 237 4.25 -6.39 -1.34
N ILE A 238 5.45 -6.29 -1.93
CA ILE A 238 6.62 -5.60 -1.38
C ILE A 238 7.25 -4.72 -2.45
N GLN A 239 7.79 -3.55 -2.06
CA GLN A 239 8.73 -2.81 -2.90
C GLN A 239 10.16 -3.23 -2.54
N LYS A 240 11.00 -3.52 -3.54
CA LYS A 240 12.29 -4.19 -3.32
C LYS A 240 13.45 -3.54 -4.06
N TRP A 241 14.58 -3.51 -3.37
CA TRP A 241 15.91 -3.25 -3.92
C TRP A 241 16.75 -4.49 -3.60
N SER A 242 17.31 -5.16 -4.60
CA SER A 242 18.08 -6.38 -4.36
C SER A 242 19.02 -6.75 -5.50
N PHE A 243 20.15 -7.33 -5.15
CA PHE A 243 21.10 -7.92 -6.09
C PHE A 243 21.83 -9.10 -5.44
N THR A 244 22.29 -10.02 -6.29
CA THR A 244 23.16 -11.12 -5.88
C THR A 244 24.52 -10.97 -6.55
N ASP A 245 25.59 -11.24 -5.83
CA ASP A 245 26.94 -11.08 -6.36
C ASP A 245 27.91 -12.11 -5.76
N ASN A 246 28.83 -12.60 -6.59
CA ASN A 246 29.84 -13.59 -6.24
C ASN A 246 31.25 -13.20 -6.68
N GLN A 247 31.45 -11.97 -7.17
CA GLN A 247 32.76 -11.45 -7.57
C GLN A 247 33.62 -11.13 -6.34
N ASP A 248 34.90 -11.53 -6.38
CA ASP A 248 35.93 -11.16 -5.42
C ASP A 248 35.53 -11.31 -3.95
N MET A 249 34.84 -12.41 -3.63
CA MET A 249 34.29 -12.65 -2.29
C MET A 249 35.35 -12.62 -1.17
N ASN A 250 36.60 -13.00 -1.47
CA ASN A 250 37.69 -12.89 -0.50
C ASN A 250 37.93 -11.45 -0.02
N LEU A 251 37.76 -10.46 -0.90
CA LEU A 251 37.87 -9.04 -0.54
C LEU A 251 36.56 -8.53 0.07
N ARG A 252 35.42 -8.99 -0.46
CA ARG A 252 34.11 -8.42 -0.11
C ARG A 252 33.49 -9.00 1.15
N ASN A 253 33.92 -10.17 1.59
CA ASN A 253 33.39 -10.79 2.80
C ASN A 253 33.49 -9.87 4.03
N GLY A 254 34.57 -9.10 4.16
CA GLY A 254 34.75 -8.14 5.25
C GLY A 254 33.89 -6.87 5.15
N HIS A 255 33.36 -6.57 3.96
CA HIS A 255 32.57 -5.37 3.66
C HIS A 255 31.08 -5.64 3.48
N ALA A 256 30.64 -6.90 3.58
CA ALA A 256 29.24 -7.30 3.39
C ALA A 256 28.32 -6.95 4.57
N ASN A 257 28.84 -6.27 5.60
CA ASN A 257 28.03 -5.80 6.73
C ASN A 257 27.39 -4.46 6.39
N VAL A 258 26.07 -4.37 6.52
CA VAL A 258 25.29 -3.18 6.17
C VAL A 258 24.54 -2.69 7.39
N SER A 259 24.69 -1.40 7.70
CA SER A 259 23.82 -0.68 8.63
C SER A 259 23.27 0.62 8.03
N THR A 260 23.88 1.14 6.96
CA THR A 260 23.47 2.38 6.29
C THR A 260 23.13 2.19 4.82
N PHE A 261 22.44 3.17 4.23
CA PHE A 261 22.18 3.23 2.78
C PHE A 261 23.47 3.30 1.96
N ASP A 262 24.50 3.96 2.49
CA ASP A 262 25.81 4.08 1.82
C ASP A 262 26.53 2.74 1.79
N ASP A 263 26.49 1.95 2.87
CA ASP A 263 27.05 0.60 2.87
C ASP A 263 26.40 -0.28 1.80
N PHE A 264 25.07 -0.23 1.70
CA PHE A 264 24.34 -0.97 0.67
C PHE A 264 24.69 -0.50 -0.74
N ASN A 265 24.76 0.81 -0.96
CA ASN A 265 25.12 1.39 -2.26
C ASN A 265 26.57 1.06 -2.66
N ASN A 266 27.51 1.05 -1.71
CA ASN A 266 28.89 0.65 -1.91
C ASN A 266 28.96 -0.83 -2.34
N LEU A 267 28.22 -1.71 -1.66
CA LEU A 267 28.10 -3.11 -2.07
C LEU A 267 27.48 -3.28 -3.46
N ALA A 268 26.43 -2.52 -3.76
CA ALA A 268 25.70 -2.60 -5.03
C ALA A 268 26.47 -2.03 -6.23
N SER A 269 27.40 -1.11 -5.99
CA SER A 269 28.17 -0.44 -7.04
C SER A 269 29.48 -1.15 -7.42
N TYR A 270 29.93 -2.12 -6.62
CA TYR A 270 31.16 -2.86 -6.85
C TYR A 270 31.16 -3.63 -8.17
N THR A 271 32.25 -3.54 -8.93
CA THR A 271 32.49 -4.34 -10.14
C THR A 271 33.97 -4.69 -10.23
N SER A 272 34.28 -5.95 -10.52
CA SER A 272 35.66 -6.42 -10.65
C SER A 272 36.34 -6.04 -11.97
N SER A 273 35.58 -5.53 -12.95
CA SER A 273 36.14 -5.14 -14.27
C SER A 273 36.41 -3.64 -14.35
N ASP A 274 37.58 -3.28 -14.90
CA ASP A 274 37.94 -1.90 -15.27
C ASP A 274 37.03 -1.29 -16.36
N LYS A 275 36.12 -2.09 -16.93
CA LYS A 275 35.11 -1.62 -17.89
C LYS A 275 33.91 -1.02 -17.15
N VAL A 276 33.50 0.17 -17.57
CA VAL A 276 32.27 0.84 -17.11
C VAL A 276 31.05 -0.03 -17.43
N LYS A 277 30.39 -0.57 -16.41
CA LYS A 277 29.10 -1.28 -16.54
C LYS A 277 27.96 -0.28 -16.40
N TYR A 278 27.44 0.20 -17.53
CA TYR A 278 26.24 1.04 -17.54
C TYR A 278 25.04 0.30 -16.93
N ASN A 279 24.26 0.99 -16.10
CA ASN A 279 23.07 0.44 -15.43
C ASN A 279 23.32 -0.78 -14.52
N TYR A 280 24.54 -0.95 -13.98
CA TYR A 280 24.78 -1.96 -12.96
C TYR A 280 24.06 -1.56 -11.66
N ASN A 281 23.10 -2.38 -11.24
CA ASN A 281 22.24 -2.15 -10.07
C ASN A 281 21.71 -0.71 -10.01
N PRO A 282 20.83 -0.32 -10.96
CA PRO A 282 20.43 1.08 -11.11
C PRO A 282 19.55 1.54 -9.94
N ILE A 283 19.54 2.86 -9.72
CA ILE A 283 18.54 3.53 -8.90
C ILE A 283 17.17 3.49 -9.60
N ALA A 284 16.10 3.79 -8.87
CA ALA A 284 14.77 3.93 -9.46
C ALA A 284 14.74 5.04 -10.52
N LYS A 285 14.28 4.74 -11.73
CA LYS A 285 14.09 5.73 -12.81
C LYS A 285 13.00 6.74 -12.48
N HIS A 286 11.91 6.25 -11.88
CA HIS A 286 10.74 7.04 -11.50
C HIS A 286 10.62 7.09 -9.97
N LYS A 287 11.36 8.02 -9.35
CA LYS A 287 11.47 8.18 -7.89
C LYS A 287 10.13 8.53 -7.24
N GLU A 288 9.20 9.11 -8.00
CA GLU A 288 7.85 9.46 -7.61
C GLU A 288 6.95 8.24 -7.32
N PHE A 289 7.29 7.06 -7.85
CA PHE A 289 6.57 5.80 -7.59
C PHE A 289 7.07 5.04 -6.36
N ILE A 290 8.09 5.56 -5.68
CA ILE A 290 8.57 4.99 -4.41
C ILE A 290 7.52 5.25 -3.32
N ILE A 291 7.12 4.18 -2.64
CA ILE A 291 6.18 4.22 -1.53
C ILE A 291 6.88 4.78 -0.30
N ALA A 292 6.17 5.64 0.45
CA ALA A 292 6.73 6.23 1.66
C ALA A 292 7.15 5.19 2.71
N THR A 293 8.24 5.50 3.41
CA THR A 293 8.78 4.76 4.56
C THR A 293 8.84 5.68 5.79
N GLY A 294 9.39 5.19 6.91
CA GLY A 294 9.59 5.98 8.13
C GLY A 294 10.46 7.22 7.90
N SER A 295 10.34 8.21 8.81
CA SER A 295 11.08 9.48 8.71
C SER A 295 12.59 9.31 8.61
N SER A 296 13.14 8.30 9.28
CA SER A 296 14.57 7.99 9.29
C SER A 296 15.10 7.43 7.95
N GLU A 297 14.20 7.02 7.05
CA GLU A 297 14.54 6.42 5.74
C GLU A 297 14.30 7.40 4.56
N LYS A 298 13.44 8.41 4.77
CA LYS A 298 12.68 9.10 3.72
C LYS A 298 13.54 9.80 2.65
N THR A 299 14.71 10.31 3.02
CA THR A 299 15.55 11.10 2.11
C THR A 299 16.44 10.22 1.22
N ASN A 300 16.86 9.05 1.72
CA ASN A 300 17.92 8.25 1.09
C ASN A 300 17.39 7.13 0.20
N LEU A 301 16.14 6.69 0.39
CA LEU A 301 15.55 5.58 -0.37
C LEU A 301 15.46 5.86 -1.88
N LYS A 302 15.34 7.13 -2.27
CA LYS A 302 15.28 7.55 -3.69
C LYS A 302 16.57 7.32 -4.46
N ASP A 303 17.69 7.25 -3.76
CA ASP A 303 19.03 7.10 -4.33
C ASP A 303 19.61 5.71 -4.04
N LEU A 304 18.82 4.81 -3.43
CA LEU A 304 19.21 3.44 -3.20
C LEU A 304 19.29 2.67 -4.53
N ARG A 305 20.43 2.01 -4.74
CA ARG A 305 20.74 1.19 -5.92
C ARG A 305 20.01 -0.16 -5.90
N ALA A 306 20.08 -0.87 -7.02
CA ALA A 306 19.48 -2.19 -7.23
C ALA A 306 17.95 -2.25 -7.15
N PHE A 307 17.25 -1.18 -7.55
CA PHE A 307 15.79 -1.14 -7.53
C PHE A 307 15.17 -2.22 -8.45
N LYS A 308 14.20 -2.97 -7.92
CA LYS A 308 13.45 -4.01 -8.65
C LYS A 308 11.98 -3.69 -8.85
N GLY A 309 11.46 -2.62 -8.25
CA GLY A 309 10.04 -2.28 -8.32
C GLY A 309 9.22 -2.92 -7.21
N ILE A 310 7.91 -2.99 -7.43
CA ILE A 310 6.96 -3.66 -6.54
C ILE A 310 6.67 -5.05 -7.12
N GLU A 311 6.81 -6.08 -6.29
CA GLU A 311 6.56 -7.48 -6.64
C GLU A 311 5.63 -8.16 -5.63
N GLN A 312 5.07 -9.31 -6.02
CA GLN A 312 4.27 -10.13 -5.11
C GLN A 312 5.16 -10.67 -3.98
N ASN A 313 4.73 -10.51 -2.73
CA ASN A 313 5.44 -11.02 -1.58
C ASN A 313 5.12 -12.50 -1.34
N LYS A 314 6.05 -13.37 -1.70
CA LYS A 314 5.93 -14.83 -1.53
C LYS A 314 6.49 -15.34 -0.19
N ASN A 315 7.01 -14.46 0.66
CA ASN A 315 7.59 -14.87 1.95
C ASN A 315 6.49 -15.30 2.92
N THR A 316 6.70 -16.45 3.56
CA THR A 316 5.78 -17.06 4.52
C THR A 316 6.30 -17.04 5.96
N SER A 317 7.53 -16.55 6.18
CA SER A 317 8.20 -16.51 7.48
C SER A 317 8.83 -15.14 7.77
N GLY A 318 9.26 -14.93 9.02
CA GLY A 318 9.89 -13.70 9.48
C GLY A 318 8.96 -12.49 9.41
N ASP A 319 9.56 -11.29 9.37
CA ASP A 319 8.81 -10.03 9.32
C ASP A 319 8.04 -9.85 8.00
N LEU A 320 8.43 -10.61 6.97
CA LEU A 320 7.83 -10.57 5.64
C LEU A 320 6.62 -11.49 5.47
N ALA A 321 6.25 -12.28 6.50
CA ALA A 321 5.04 -13.10 6.48
C ALA A 321 3.77 -12.24 6.42
N ASN A 322 2.78 -12.64 5.61
CA ASN A 322 1.56 -11.84 5.33
C ASN A 322 0.25 -12.53 5.70
N THR A 323 0.29 -13.62 6.45
CA THR A 323 -0.94 -14.23 6.96
C THR A 323 -1.68 -13.22 7.83
N LEU A 324 -3.01 -13.32 7.93
CA LEU A 324 -3.79 -12.45 8.81
C LEU A 324 -3.26 -12.47 10.25
N ALA A 325 -2.82 -13.65 10.73
CA ALA A 325 -2.17 -13.78 12.03
C ALA A 325 -0.85 -12.99 12.14
N ALA A 326 -0.02 -13.01 11.09
CA ALA A 326 1.20 -12.22 11.05
C ALA A 326 0.91 -10.71 11.06
N ILE A 327 -0.11 -10.26 10.31
CA ILE A 327 -0.55 -8.85 10.30
C ILE A 327 -1.07 -8.44 11.67
N LYS A 328 -1.89 -9.27 12.33
CA LYS A 328 -2.39 -9.05 13.69
C LYS A 328 -1.27 -8.86 14.73
N ASN A 329 -0.15 -9.56 14.53
CA ASN A 329 1.01 -9.48 15.43
C ASN A 329 2.01 -8.36 15.07
N THR A 330 1.82 -7.68 13.94
CA THR A 330 2.74 -6.62 13.49
C THR A 330 2.50 -5.34 14.29
N LYS A 331 3.50 -4.89 15.06
CA LYS A 331 3.41 -3.71 15.95
C LYS A 331 3.68 -2.37 15.25
N SER A 332 4.41 -2.39 14.15
CA SER A 332 4.70 -1.22 13.32
C SER A 332 4.97 -1.64 11.87
N PRO A 333 4.91 -0.70 10.91
CA PRO A 333 5.28 -0.95 9.52
C PRO A 333 6.67 -1.60 9.37
N ILE A 334 6.81 -2.49 8.38
CA ILE A 334 8.03 -3.26 8.13
C ILE A 334 8.71 -2.75 6.86
N PHE A 335 9.86 -2.12 7.04
CA PHE A 335 10.79 -1.75 5.97
C PHE A 335 12.22 -1.88 6.50
N GLY A 336 13.21 -1.92 5.61
CA GLY A 336 14.62 -2.02 6.00
C GLY A 336 15.41 -3.06 5.21
N PHE A 337 16.64 -3.28 5.66
CA PHE A 337 17.55 -4.29 5.13
C PHE A 337 17.16 -5.69 5.59
N VAL A 338 17.21 -6.66 4.68
CA VAL A 338 16.84 -8.05 4.95
C VAL A 338 18.07 -8.85 5.31
N ASN A 339 18.06 -9.54 6.44
CA ASN A 339 19.04 -10.57 6.71
C ASN A 339 18.74 -11.80 5.85
N PRO A 340 19.62 -12.18 4.90
CA PRO A 340 19.33 -13.22 3.93
C PRO A 340 19.25 -14.63 4.56
N ASN A 341 19.77 -14.80 5.78
CA ASN A 341 19.75 -16.07 6.51
C ASN A 341 18.49 -16.24 7.36
N THR A 342 17.85 -15.16 7.83
CA THR A 342 16.70 -15.22 8.76
C THR A 342 15.41 -14.60 8.22
N ASN A 343 15.45 -13.84 7.13
CA ASN A 343 14.35 -13.02 6.61
C ASN A 343 13.82 -11.97 7.61
N GLN A 344 14.60 -11.62 8.63
CA GLN A 344 14.32 -10.49 9.51
C GLN A 344 14.68 -9.18 8.81
N VAL A 345 13.92 -8.13 9.08
CA VAL A 345 14.04 -6.83 8.39
C VAL A 345 14.37 -5.74 9.41
N TRP A 346 15.54 -5.13 9.24
CA TRP A 346 16.06 -4.10 10.14
C TRP A 346 16.17 -2.75 9.44
N ASP A 347 15.54 -1.73 10.03
CA ASP A 347 15.56 -0.35 9.54
C ASP A 347 16.64 0.48 10.26
N GLN A 348 16.85 1.72 9.83
CA GLN A 348 17.78 2.66 10.47
C GLN A 348 17.44 2.91 11.94
N ASP A 349 16.14 2.96 12.27
CA ASP A 349 15.69 3.15 13.66
C ASP A 349 16.08 1.98 14.56
N TYR A 350 16.15 0.76 14.02
CA TYR A 350 16.58 -0.41 14.75
C TYR A 350 18.07 -0.34 15.12
N PHE A 351 18.95 -0.02 14.17
CA PHE A 351 20.38 0.09 14.45
C PHE A 351 20.66 1.20 15.46
N LYS A 352 19.93 2.30 15.34
CA LYS A 352 19.95 3.40 16.30
C LYS A 352 19.46 2.97 17.68
N PHE A 353 18.41 2.15 17.76
CA PHE A 353 17.96 1.58 19.02
C PHE A 353 19.04 0.67 19.63
N ALA A 354 19.72 -0.15 18.83
CA ALA A 354 20.83 -0.98 19.30
C ALA A 354 22.01 -0.16 19.86
N GLU A 355 22.35 0.98 19.24
CA GLU A 355 23.34 1.93 19.78
C GLU A 355 22.91 2.53 21.13
N ILE A 356 21.63 2.89 21.27
CA ILE A 356 21.07 3.39 22.53
C ILE A 356 21.17 2.32 23.63
N LEU A 357 20.80 1.07 23.31
CA LEU A 357 20.88 -0.04 24.27
C LEU A 357 22.32 -0.31 24.72
N GLU A 358 23.30 -0.17 23.83
CA GLU A 358 24.71 -0.33 24.20
C GLU A 358 25.18 0.79 25.13
N LYS A 359 24.80 2.05 24.86
CA LYS A 359 25.13 3.17 25.74
C LYS A 359 24.47 3.03 27.12
N GLU A 360 23.26 2.49 27.15
CA GLU A 360 22.47 2.22 28.36
C GLU A 360 22.50 0.73 28.77
N LYS A 361 23.68 0.09 28.67
CA LYS A 361 23.84 -1.36 28.90
C LYS A 361 23.41 -1.87 30.28
N ILE A 362 23.29 -0.98 31.27
CA ILE A 362 22.92 -1.33 32.66
C ILE A 362 21.45 -1.00 32.86
N LEU A 363 20.65 -2.02 33.23
CA LEU A 363 19.24 -1.81 33.52
C LEU A 363 19.04 -0.96 34.79
N PRO A 364 18.00 -0.12 34.83
CA PRO A 364 17.70 0.72 35.99
C PRO A 364 17.37 -0.14 37.21
N LYS A 365 17.92 0.22 38.38
CA LYS A 365 17.64 -0.48 39.64
C LYS A 365 16.23 -0.11 40.13
N ILE A 366 15.42 -1.13 40.40
CA ILE A 366 14.10 -0.98 41.01
C ILE A 366 14.23 -0.75 42.53
N LYS A 367 13.33 0.04 43.09
CA LYS A 367 13.23 0.37 44.52
C LYS A 367 11.82 0.14 45.03
N PRO A 368 11.66 -0.36 46.27
CA PRO A 368 10.36 -0.43 46.91
C PRO A 368 9.94 0.98 47.36
N THR A 369 8.66 1.32 47.18
CA THR A 369 8.10 2.52 47.81
C THR A 369 7.71 2.25 49.26
N ALA A 370 7.44 3.32 50.02
CA ALA A 370 6.84 3.21 51.34
C ALA A 370 5.49 2.46 51.28
N GLN A 371 4.74 2.65 50.19
CA GLN A 371 3.47 1.98 49.94
C GLN A 371 3.64 0.45 49.83
N LEU A 372 4.63 -0.02 49.08
CA LEU A 372 4.91 -1.45 48.97
C LEU A 372 5.30 -2.08 50.30
N ASN A 373 6.17 -1.42 51.06
CA ASN A 373 6.58 -1.92 52.38
C ASN A 373 5.43 -1.90 53.40
N ALA A 374 4.42 -1.03 53.24
CA ALA A 374 3.22 -1.03 54.08
C ALA A 374 2.28 -2.23 53.84
N LYS A 375 2.45 -2.97 52.73
CA LYS A 375 1.72 -4.20 52.41
C LYS A 375 2.34 -5.44 53.08
N VAL A 376 3.55 -5.33 53.62
CA VAL A 376 4.24 -6.45 54.29
C VAL A 376 3.46 -6.89 55.53
N GLY A 377 3.31 -8.21 55.72
CA GLY A 377 2.57 -8.80 56.85
C GLY A 377 1.05 -8.80 56.67
N LYS A 378 0.51 -8.35 55.52
CA LYS A 378 -0.92 -8.36 55.20
C LYS A 378 -1.17 -9.29 54.01
N GLU A 379 -1.50 -10.55 54.28
CA GLU A 379 -1.61 -11.61 53.25
C GLU A 379 -2.56 -11.25 52.09
N ASP A 380 -3.65 -10.55 52.36
CA ASP A 380 -4.59 -10.13 51.30
C ASP A 380 -4.06 -9.00 50.41
N GLN A 381 -3.11 -8.19 50.91
CA GLN A 381 -2.49 -7.11 50.15
C GLN A 381 -1.25 -7.59 49.38
N LEU A 382 -0.62 -8.69 49.81
CA LEU A 382 0.47 -9.35 49.08
C LEU A 382 0.00 -10.14 47.86
N LYS A 383 -1.29 -10.09 47.54
CA LYS A 383 -1.89 -10.64 46.31
C LYS A 383 -2.11 -9.58 45.22
N ASN A 384 -2.06 -8.28 45.57
CA ASN A 384 -2.39 -7.18 44.68
C ASN A 384 -1.29 -6.10 44.69
N PHE A 385 -0.49 -6.09 43.64
CA PHE A 385 0.55 -5.08 43.41
C PHE A 385 0.21 -4.17 42.24
N ASP A 386 0.57 -2.90 42.36
CA ASP A 386 0.36 -1.89 41.33
C ASP A 386 1.65 -1.12 41.01
N ALA A 387 1.61 -0.22 40.03
CA ALA A 387 2.80 0.50 39.60
C ALA A 387 3.30 1.53 40.64
N LYS A 388 2.47 1.98 41.59
CA LYS A 388 2.86 2.92 42.66
C LYS A 388 3.64 2.25 43.80
N ASP A 389 3.61 0.93 43.85
CA ASP A 389 4.41 0.14 44.79
C ASP A 389 5.92 0.18 44.49
N ILE A 390 6.32 0.58 43.28
CA ILE A 390 7.70 0.48 42.81
C ILE A 390 8.20 1.82 42.32
N GLU A 391 9.49 2.12 42.50
CA GLU A 391 10.18 3.26 41.88
C GLU A 391 11.45 2.76 41.19
N PHE A 392 12.06 3.59 40.34
CA PHE A 392 13.33 3.25 39.70
C PHE A 392 14.38 4.32 39.96
N GLU A 393 15.62 3.88 40.18
CA GLU A 393 16.74 4.80 40.27
C GLU A 393 16.95 5.53 38.94
N ARG A 394 17.09 6.86 39.03
CA ARG A 394 17.45 7.73 37.89
C ARG A 394 16.43 7.72 36.74
N LEU A 395 15.23 7.21 36.98
CA LEU A 395 14.09 7.39 36.08
C LEU A 395 13.08 8.33 36.74
N THR A 396 12.34 9.06 35.91
CA THR A 396 11.25 9.93 36.35
C THR A 396 9.92 9.31 35.94
N ARG A 397 9.03 9.05 36.90
CA ARG A 397 7.67 8.58 36.61
C ARG A 397 6.89 9.63 35.84
N ASP A 398 6.13 9.20 34.84
CA ASP A 398 5.22 10.06 34.10
C ASP A 398 4.03 10.49 34.98
N ASN A 399 3.64 11.76 34.89
CA ASN A 399 2.58 12.33 35.72
C ASN A 399 1.17 11.89 35.28
N GLN A 400 1.01 11.43 34.04
CA GLN A 400 -0.27 11.04 33.45
C GLN A 400 -0.44 9.51 33.36
N ASN A 401 0.67 8.77 33.26
CA ASN A 401 0.67 7.31 33.25
C ASN A 401 1.57 6.74 34.35
N GLU A 402 0.96 6.25 35.42
CA GLU A 402 1.69 5.66 36.55
C GLU A 402 2.56 4.45 36.19
N LYS A 403 2.28 3.78 35.06
CA LYS A 403 3.06 2.63 34.57
C LYS A 403 4.31 3.05 33.78
N LEU A 404 4.45 4.32 33.43
CA LEU A 404 5.49 4.83 32.56
C LEU A 404 6.55 5.58 33.37
N PHE A 405 7.82 5.29 33.08
CA PHE A 405 8.98 6.01 33.57
C PHE A 405 9.82 6.48 32.39
N THR A 406 10.52 7.59 32.57
CA THR A 406 11.24 8.27 31.49
C THR A 406 12.65 8.64 31.90
N LYS A 407 13.56 8.67 30.92
CA LYS A 407 14.94 9.14 31.08
C LYS A 407 15.41 9.81 29.79
N GLU A 408 16.12 10.93 29.92
CA GLU A 408 16.81 11.55 28.78
C GLU A 408 18.20 10.92 28.60
N LEU A 409 18.56 10.66 27.34
CA LEU A 409 19.89 10.22 26.92
C LEU A 409 20.40 11.10 25.77
N THR A 410 21.64 11.55 25.83
CA THR A 410 22.31 12.21 24.70
C THR A 410 23.24 11.21 24.02
N LEU A 411 23.12 11.00 22.71
CA LEU A 411 24.14 10.29 21.92
C LEU A 411 25.18 11.30 21.43
N GLU A 412 26.46 11.01 21.64
CA GLU A 412 27.57 11.87 21.20
C GLU A 412 28.05 11.39 19.82
N ASN A 413 27.17 11.47 18.82
CA ASN A 413 27.49 11.06 17.45
C ASN A 413 27.39 12.29 16.51
N GLY A 414 28.24 13.29 16.75
CA GLY A 414 28.37 14.50 15.90
C GLY A 414 27.24 15.53 16.01
N GLU A 415 26.03 15.13 16.39
CA GLU A 415 24.90 15.99 16.73
C GLU A 415 24.47 15.65 18.17
N ASN A 416 24.44 16.63 19.08
CA ASN A 416 23.95 16.48 20.46
C ASN A 416 22.43 16.19 20.51
N LYS A 417 21.99 15.10 19.88
CA LYS A 417 20.60 14.67 19.85
C LYS A 417 20.25 13.99 21.16
N LYS A 418 19.21 14.54 21.80
CA LYS A 418 18.56 13.97 22.97
C LYS A 418 17.50 12.95 22.56
N TYR A 419 17.48 11.83 23.25
CA TYR A 419 16.48 10.76 23.13
C TYR A 419 15.76 10.60 24.46
N LYS A 420 14.45 10.41 24.40
CA LYS A 420 13.64 10.09 25.58
C LYS A 420 13.39 8.59 25.60
N LEU A 421 13.99 7.92 26.57
CA LEU A 421 13.80 6.50 26.84
C LEU A 421 12.52 6.35 27.67
N LEU A 422 11.69 5.39 27.26
CA LEU A 422 10.40 5.07 27.85
C LEU A 422 10.47 3.68 28.45
N PHE A 423 10.32 3.58 29.78
CA PHE A 423 10.30 2.34 30.53
C PHE A 423 8.88 2.11 31.06
N GLU A 424 8.15 1.17 30.47
CA GLU A 424 6.74 0.93 30.81
C GLU A 424 6.55 -0.43 31.50
N VAL A 425 5.77 -0.45 32.58
CA VAL A 425 5.29 -1.70 33.20
C VAL A 425 4.32 -2.38 32.23
N ASN A 426 4.75 -3.50 31.64
CA ASN A 426 4.03 -4.19 30.58
C ASN A 426 3.62 -5.61 31.01
N GLY A 427 2.66 -5.68 31.94
CA GLY A 427 2.08 -6.92 32.46
C GLY A 427 1.76 -6.81 33.95
N ASP A 428 1.33 -7.92 34.53
CA ASP A 428 1.04 -8.02 35.96
C ASP A 428 2.32 -8.14 36.79
N LEU A 429 2.29 -7.53 37.97
CA LEU A 429 3.35 -7.67 38.97
C LEU A 429 3.13 -8.99 39.72
N VAL A 430 4.08 -9.90 39.62
CA VAL A 430 3.95 -11.26 40.17
C VAL A 430 4.85 -11.44 41.38
N PHE A 431 4.25 -11.80 42.51
CA PHE A 431 5.00 -12.14 43.72
C PHE A 431 5.05 -13.66 43.92
N SER A 432 6.26 -14.20 44.04
CA SER A 432 6.48 -15.60 44.41
C SER A 432 6.50 -15.73 45.92
N SER A 433 5.48 -16.34 46.53
CA SER A 433 5.35 -16.48 47.99
C SER A 433 6.38 -17.45 48.58
N GLY A 434 7.02 -17.07 49.69
CA GLY A 434 7.96 -17.89 50.48
C GLY A 434 8.85 -17.03 51.42
N THR A 435 9.65 -17.66 52.29
CA THR A 435 10.62 -16.99 53.19
C THR A 435 11.77 -16.29 52.45
N SER A 436 11.92 -16.56 51.15
CA SER A 436 12.85 -15.89 50.23
C SER A 436 12.14 -15.61 48.89
N GLY A 437 10.99 -14.95 48.97
CA GLY A 437 10.17 -14.60 47.81
C GLY A 437 10.76 -13.48 46.96
N ASN A 438 10.21 -13.25 45.78
CA ASN A 438 10.57 -12.11 44.95
C ASN A 438 9.34 -11.51 44.26
N LEU A 439 9.35 -10.18 44.12
CA LEU A 439 8.40 -9.44 43.31
C LEU A 439 9.02 -9.18 41.94
N ARG A 440 8.40 -9.72 40.90
CA ARG A 440 8.81 -9.59 39.51
C ARG A 440 7.95 -8.54 38.82
N VAL A 441 8.60 -7.53 38.26
CA VAL A 441 7.97 -6.45 37.50
C VAL A 441 8.38 -6.55 36.03
N PRO A 442 7.46 -6.91 35.12
CA PRO A 442 7.74 -6.94 33.69
C PRO A 442 7.82 -5.52 33.15
N MET A 443 8.95 -5.18 32.53
CA MET A 443 9.25 -3.85 31.99
C MET A 443 9.53 -3.93 30.50
N ARG A 444 9.10 -2.91 29.76
CA ARG A 444 9.45 -2.69 28.35
C ARG A 444 10.20 -1.37 28.22
N LEU A 445 11.42 -1.43 27.70
CA LEU A 445 12.19 -0.27 27.27
C LEU A 445 11.93 0.00 25.78
N SER A 446 11.56 1.23 25.44
CA SER A 446 11.45 1.76 24.08
C SER A 446 11.98 3.20 24.03
N VAL A 447 12.03 3.79 22.84
CA VAL A 447 12.50 5.17 22.67
C VAL A 447 11.43 5.97 21.93
N GLU A 448 11.10 7.14 22.46
CA GLU A 448 10.13 8.04 21.84
C GLU A 448 10.57 8.42 20.43
N GLY A 449 9.65 8.31 19.47
CA GLY A 449 9.89 8.63 18.06
C GLY A 449 10.48 7.49 17.22
N LEU A 450 10.93 6.37 17.82
CA LEU A 450 11.33 5.17 17.08
C LEU A 450 10.13 4.24 16.84
N GLY A 451 10.26 3.33 15.86
CA GLY A 451 9.22 2.35 15.54
C GLY A 451 8.82 1.46 16.73
N LYS A 452 7.52 1.20 16.92
CA LYS A 452 6.97 0.42 18.06
C LYS A 452 7.47 -1.04 18.14
N ARG A 453 8.04 -1.58 17.06
CA ARG A 453 8.68 -2.90 17.06
C ARG A 453 10.08 -2.90 17.70
N HIS A 454 10.64 -1.72 17.98
CA HIS A 454 11.98 -1.54 18.55
C HIS A 454 11.87 -1.39 20.07
N PHE A 455 11.97 -2.51 20.78
CA PHE A 455 11.86 -2.54 22.23
C PHE A 455 12.74 -3.62 22.86
N TYR A 456 13.02 -3.47 24.15
CA TYR A 456 13.70 -4.46 24.98
C TYR A 456 12.83 -4.79 26.19
N ASP A 457 12.39 -6.05 26.28
CA ASP A 457 11.61 -6.54 27.42
C ASP A 457 12.55 -7.15 28.48
N PHE A 458 12.39 -6.76 29.74
CA PHE A 458 13.15 -7.28 30.87
C PHE A 458 12.28 -7.40 32.12
N ASN A 459 12.83 -8.01 33.17
CA ASN A 459 12.16 -8.09 34.46
C ASN A 459 13.00 -7.42 35.52
N ALA A 460 12.41 -6.46 36.23
CA ALA A 460 13.00 -5.91 37.43
C ALA A 460 12.55 -6.75 38.63
N ILE A 461 13.47 -7.01 39.57
CA ILE A 461 13.23 -7.91 40.69
C ILE A 461 13.49 -7.17 42.01
N LEU A 462 12.54 -7.25 42.93
CA LEU A 462 12.72 -6.91 44.34
C LEU A 462 12.71 -8.22 45.14
N ASN A 463 13.73 -8.43 45.96
CA ASN A 463 13.79 -9.58 46.85
C ASN A 463 12.98 -9.31 48.11
N TYR A 464 12.38 -10.34 48.69
CA TYR A 464 11.69 -10.26 49.97
C TYR A 464 12.48 -11.05 51.02
N ASP A 465 12.91 -10.38 52.09
CA ASP A 465 13.73 -10.97 53.16
C ASP A 465 12.90 -11.53 54.34
N GLY A 466 11.57 -11.55 54.20
CA GLY A 466 10.63 -11.91 55.27
C GLY A 466 10.13 -10.71 56.09
N THR A 467 10.80 -9.57 56.03
CA THR A 467 10.46 -8.35 56.80
C THR A 467 10.23 -7.12 55.94
N LYS A 468 10.83 -7.05 54.75
CA LYS A 468 10.68 -5.95 53.79
C LYS A 468 11.07 -6.38 52.38
N PHE A 469 10.69 -5.57 51.40
CA PHE A 469 11.24 -5.67 50.06
C PHE A 469 12.58 -4.95 50.00
N VAL A 470 13.57 -5.58 49.36
CA VAL A 470 14.93 -5.06 49.19
C VAL A 470 15.34 -5.12 47.72
N VAL A 471 16.21 -4.18 47.34
CA VAL A 471 16.75 -4.11 45.98
C VAL A 471 17.62 -5.33 45.70
N ASP A 472 17.51 -5.92 44.51
CA ASP A 472 18.49 -6.89 44.05
C ASP A 472 19.80 -6.16 43.66
N GLU A 473 20.87 -6.42 44.41
CA GLU A 473 22.19 -5.81 44.15
C GLU A 473 22.85 -6.40 42.89
N ARG A 474 22.33 -7.51 42.35
CA ARG A 474 22.80 -8.06 41.08
C ARG A 474 22.37 -7.14 39.93
N GLY A 475 23.33 -6.37 39.43
CA GLY A 475 23.13 -5.57 38.22
C GLY A 475 22.82 -6.47 37.03
N ASN A 476 21.67 -6.24 36.37
CA ASN A 476 21.33 -6.92 35.13
C ASN A 476 21.76 -6.07 33.95
N ASN A 477 22.58 -6.66 33.08
CA ASN A 477 22.98 -6.04 31.83
C ASN A 477 21.98 -6.36 30.71
N ILE A 478 21.85 -5.45 29.76
CA ILE A 478 21.09 -5.68 28.53
C ILE A 478 21.81 -6.75 27.70
N ASN A 479 21.07 -7.75 27.23
CA ASN A 479 21.59 -8.73 26.27
C ASN A 479 21.59 -8.13 24.85
N LEU A 480 22.75 -7.63 24.43
CA LEU A 480 22.94 -6.99 23.12
C LEU A 480 23.04 -7.98 21.95
N ASP A 481 23.22 -9.28 22.19
CA ASP A 481 23.40 -10.28 21.11
C ASP A 481 22.17 -10.38 20.21
N LYS A 482 20.99 -10.01 20.72
CA LYS A 482 19.73 -9.98 19.97
C LYS A 482 19.53 -8.69 19.16
N PHE A 483 20.40 -7.69 19.34
CA PHE A 483 20.29 -6.35 18.77
C PHE A 483 21.48 -6.05 17.87
N PRO A 484 21.52 -6.64 16.66
CA PRO A 484 22.60 -6.38 15.72
C PRO A 484 22.64 -4.90 15.32
N LYS A 485 23.85 -4.33 15.28
CA LYS A 485 24.07 -2.97 14.74
C LYS A 485 24.29 -2.93 13.23
N GLN A 486 24.50 -4.10 12.62
CA GLN A 486 24.71 -4.29 11.20
C GLN A 486 24.27 -5.70 10.79
N ILE A 487 23.94 -5.87 9.52
CA ILE A 487 23.52 -7.16 8.95
C ILE A 487 24.59 -7.66 7.99
N ASN A 488 25.00 -8.91 8.15
CA ASN A 488 25.81 -9.58 7.15
C ASN A 488 24.95 -10.03 5.96
N MET A 489 25.24 -9.48 4.77
CA MET A 489 24.54 -9.76 3.52
C MET A 489 25.04 -11.02 2.80
N ILE A 490 25.88 -11.83 3.43
CA ILE A 490 26.39 -13.08 2.84
C ILE A 490 25.44 -14.24 3.12
N LYS A 491 25.11 -14.99 2.07
CA LYS A 491 24.42 -16.27 2.13
C LYS A 491 25.07 -17.25 1.15
N ASN A 492 25.36 -18.45 1.63
CA ASN A 492 25.95 -19.53 0.82
C ASN A 492 27.22 -19.10 0.03
N GLY A 493 28.07 -18.27 0.64
CA GLY A 493 29.31 -17.80 0.00
C GLY A 493 29.13 -16.72 -1.07
N THR A 494 27.94 -16.13 -1.17
CA THR A 494 27.61 -15.03 -2.10
C THR A 494 26.95 -13.88 -1.37
N ILE A 495 27.07 -12.66 -1.89
CA ILE A 495 26.25 -11.53 -1.44
C ILE A 495 24.83 -11.74 -1.94
N ASP A 496 23.87 -11.73 -1.02
CA ASP A 496 22.44 -11.74 -1.27
C ASP A 496 21.84 -10.55 -0.49
N ALA A 497 21.98 -9.36 -1.08
CA ALA A 497 21.65 -8.11 -0.43
C ALA A 497 20.25 -7.65 -0.85
N ALA A 498 19.41 -7.31 0.12
CA ALA A 498 18.09 -6.75 -0.14
C ALA A 498 17.69 -5.68 0.87
N TYR A 499 16.96 -4.67 0.38
CA TYR A 499 16.14 -3.74 1.15
C TYR A 499 14.70 -3.87 0.67
N VAL A 500 13.74 -3.85 1.60
CA VAL A 500 12.33 -4.08 1.30
C VAL A 500 11.43 -3.09 2.03
N VAL A 501 10.29 -2.77 1.41
CA VAL A 501 9.15 -2.10 2.04
C VAL A 501 7.95 -3.01 1.91
N LYS A 502 7.45 -3.53 3.04
CA LYS A 502 6.25 -4.37 3.09
C LYS A 502 5.02 -3.48 3.09
N ILE A 503 4.24 -3.54 2.01
CA ILE A 503 3.04 -2.72 1.84
C ILE A 503 1.85 -3.54 2.35
N ALA A 504 1.43 -3.28 3.58
CA ALA A 504 0.36 -4.03 4.25
C ALA A 504 -0.48 -3.13 5.18
N PRO A 505 -1.74 -3.47 5.49
CA PRO A 505 -2.47 -2.79 6.56
C PRO A 505 -1.88 -3.14 7.95
N MET A 506 -2.22 -2.32 8.94
CA MET A 506 -2.02 -2.59 10.36
C MET A 506 -3.30 -3.12 10.98
N TYR A 507 -3.19 -3.96 12.01
CA TYR A 507 -4.32 -4.38 12.82
C TYR A 507 -4.39 -3.54 14.10
N ILE A 508 -5.44 -2.74 14.26
CA ILE A 508 -5.60 -1.82 15.38
C ILE A 508 -6.91 -2.09 16.10
N LEU A 509 -6.84 -2.24 17.43
CA LEU A 509 -8.01 -2.31 18.31
C LEU A 509 -8.63 -0.92 18.42
N LYS A 510 -9.93 -0.82 18.11
CA LYS A 510 -10.74 0.39 18.25
C LYS A 510 -11.92 0.09 19.17
N GLU A 511 -12.29 1.05 20.01
CA GLU A 511 -13.54 0.97 20.79
C GLU A 511 -14.73 1.24 19.86
N VAL A 512 -15.63 0.28 19.79
CA VAL A 512 -16.87 0.36 19.01
C VAL A 512 -18.06 0.02 19.90
N ASP A 513 -19.25 0.49 19.51
CA ASP A 513 -20.48 0.09 20.21
C ASP A 513 -20.75 -1.40 20.00
N ASP A 514 -21.13 -2.09 21.07
CA ASP A 514 -21.51 -3.50 21.02
C ASP A 514 -22.76 -3.66 20.15
N GLU A 515 -22.66 -4.51 19.13
CA GLU A 515 -23.78 -4.84 18.24
C GLU A 515 -24.96 -5.48 18.99
N LYS A 516 -24.71 -6.07 20.18
CA LYS A 516 -25.73 -6.73 21.01
C LYS A 516 -26.28 -5.86 22.13
N GLU A 517 -25.51 -4.89 22.61
CA GLU A 517 -25.85 -4.05 23.77
C GLU A 517 -25.57 -2.56 23.46
N PRO A 518 -26.56 -1.81 22.95
CA PRO A 518 -26.39 -0.41 22.60
C PRO A 518 -25.89 0.44 23.79
N GLY A 519 -24.82 1.19 23.60
CA GLY A 519 -24.20 2.05 24.63
C GLY A 519 -23.03 1.41 25.39
N LYS A 520 -22.79 0.10 25.21
CA LYS A 520 -21.59 -0.57 25.73
C LYS A 520 -20.48 -0.50 24.70
N LYS A 521 -19.28 -0.06 25.10
CA LYS A 521 -18.09 -0.06 24.25
C LYS A 521 -17.36 -1.40 24.35
N VAL A 522 -16.98 -1.96 23.22
CA VAL A 522 -16.15 -3.16 23.10
C VAL A 522 -14.95 -2.89 22.21
N ASN A 523 -13.81 -3.49 22.53
CA ASN A 523 -12.61 -3.41 21.70
C ASN A 523 -12.70 -4.41 20.54
N LYS A 524 -12.80 -3.90 19.32
CA LYS A 524 -12.77 -4.70 18.08
C LYS A 524 -11.57 -4.29 17.25
N GLY A 525 -10.85 -5.27 16.72
CA GLY A 525 -9.67 -5.00 15.90
C GLY A 525 -10.00 -4.94 14.41
N PHE A 526 -9.47 -3.90 13.77
CA PHE A 526 -9.69 -3.60 12.36
C PHE A 526 -8.36 -3.53 11.60
N LEU A 527 -8.37 -3.99 10.36
CA LEU A 527 -7.34 -3.73 9.38
C LEU A 527 -7.50 -2.29 8.86
N THR A 528 -6.44 -1.50 8.96
CA THR A 528 -6.44 -0.08 8.60
C THR A 528 -5.05 0.36 8.14
N PHE A 529 -4.95 1.48 7.43
CA PHE A 529 -3.68 2.15 7.16
C PHE A 529 -3.30 3.17 8.25
N ASP A 530 -4.12 3.31 9.30
CA ASP A 530 -3.73 4.09 10.47
C ASP A 530 -2.38 3.60 11.00
N GLN A 531 -1.50 4.54 11.37
CA GLN A 531 -0.14 4.26 11.84
C GLN A 531 0.81 3.65 10.79
N THR A 532 0.49 3.74 9.49
CA THR A 532 1.44 3.44 8.39
C THR A 532 1.92 4.71 7.67
N PRO A 533 3.06 4.65 6.95
CA PRO A 533 3.50 5.75 6.08
C PRO A 533 2.49 6.06 4.96
N TRP A 534 1.65 5.09 4.59
CA TRP A 534 0.64 5.20 3.54
C TRP A 534 -0.78 5.46 4.08
N ASN A 535 -0.92 6.05 5.27
CA ASN A 535 -2.23 6.45 5.79
C ASN A 535 -2.91 7.56 4.96
N ASN A 536 -2.12 8.38 4.25
CA ASN A 536 -2.67 9.49 3.46
C ASN A 536 -3.12 9.06 2.06
N GLU A 537 -4.07 9.80 1.48
CA GLU A 537 -4.65 9.50 0.16
C GLU A 537 -3.61 9.46 -0.98
N THR A 538 -2.59 10.31 -0.94
CA THR A 538 -1.55 10.36 -1.97
C THR A 538 -0.77 9.05 -2.05
N GLU A 539 -0.36 8.50 -0.91
CA GLU A 539 0.35 7.22 -0.86
C GLU A 539 -0.58 6.04 -1.16
N GLN A 540 -1.85 6.09 -0.70
CA GLN A 540 -2.85 5.09 -1.10
C GLN A 540 -3.08 5.09 -2.61
N SER A 541 -3.11 6.27 -3.26
CA SER A 541 -3.21 6.43 -4.70
C SER A 541 -2.03 5.79 -5.44
N LYS A 542 -0.79 5.97 -4.96
CA LYS A 542 0.40 5.32 -5.54
C LYS A 542 0.30 3.80 -5.48
N ILE A 543 -0.12 3.25 -4.33
CA ILE A 543 -0.29 1.80 -4.15
C ILE A 543 -1.39 1.28 -5.09
N ALA A 544 -2.54 1.97 -5.14
CA ALA A 544 -3.65 1.60 -6.02
C ALA A 544 -3.25 1.67 -7.50
N ASN A 545 -2.56 2.72 -7.95
CA ASN A 545 -2.09 2.84 -9.33
C ASN A 545 -1.13 1.70 -9.72
N HIS A 546 -0.27 1.26 -8.80
CA HIS A 546 0.58 0.10 -9.06
C HIS A 546 -0.26 -1.16 -9.26
N ILE A 547 -1.24 -1.39 -8.38
CA ILE A 547 -2.11 -2.57 -8.43
C ILE A 547 -2.93 -2.59 -9.72
N ILE A 548 -3.62 -1.50 -10.08
CA ILE A 548 -4.46 -1.44 -11.29
C ILE A 548 -3.61 -1.64 -12.55
N VAL A 549 -2.41 -1.05 -12.63
CA VAL A 549 -1.53 -1.19 -13.82
C VAL A 549 -0.94 -2.60 -13.90
N SER A 550 -0.65 -3.23 -12.76
CA SER A 550 -0.14 -4.60 -12.70
C SER A 550 -1.19 -5.63 -13.10
N LYS A 551 -2.42 -5.51 -12.55
CA LYS A 551 -3.52 -6.45 -12.78
C LYS A 551 -4.32 -6.19 -14.06
N GLY A 552 -4.41 -4.93 -14.50
CA GLY A 552 -5.12 -4.53 -15.70
C GLY A 552 -6.54 -5.08 -15.77
N ASN A 553 -6.84 -5.81 -16.83
CA ASN A 553 -8.19 -6.33 -17.13
C ASN A 553 -8.75 -7.27 -16.04
N GLU A 554 -7.92 -7.99 -15.28
CA GLU A 554 -8.40 -8.88 -14.20
C GLU A 554 -9.18 -8.07 -13.15
N LEU A 555 -8.58 -6.99 -12.66
CA LEU A 555 -9.18 -6.13 -11.65
C LEU A 555 -10.33 -5.28 -12.22
N PHE A 556 -10.23 -4.87 -13.49
CA PHE A 556 -11.33 -4.18 -14.17
C PHE A 556 -12.60 -5.04 -14.22
N ARG A 557 -12.49 -6.34 -14.50
CA ARG A 557 -13.64 -7.26 -14.50
C ARG A 557 -14.28 -7.37 -13.12
N GLU A 558 -13.48 -7.45 -12.07
CA GLU A 558 -13.98 -7.46 -10.69
C GLU A 558 -14.72 -6.15 -10.35
N ALA A 559 -14.11 -5.01 -10.65
CA ALA A 559 -14.69 -3.69 -10.43
C ALA A 559 -15.99 -3.50 -11.23
N ASN A 560 -16.01 -3.91 -12.51
CA ASN A 560 -17.18 -3.81 -13.36
C ASN A 560 -18.33 -4.70 -12.87
N LYS A 561 -18.04 -5.94 -12.47
CA LYS A 561 -19.03 -6.82 -11.85
C LYS A 561 -19.63 -6.18 -10.60
N TYR A 562 -18.80 -5.59 -9.74
CA TYR A 562 -19.27 -4.86 -8.57
C TYR A 562 -20.22 -3.70 -8.96
N ILE A 563 -19.88 -2.92 -10.00
CA ILE A 563 -20.70 -1.81 -10.50
C ILE A 563 -22.07 -2.30 -10.99
N LEU A 564 -22.10 -3.34 -11.83
CA LEU A 564 -23.35 -3.87 -12.39
C LEU A 564 -24.22 -4.53 -11.31
N ASP A 565 -23.63 -5.36 -10.46
CA ASP A 565 -24.39 -6.16 -9.50
C ASP A 565 -24.87 -5.31 -8.31
N ASN A 566 -24.11 -4.28 -7.91
CA ASN A 566 -24.31 -3.61 -6.62
C ASN A 566 -24.57 -2.10 -6.71
N LEU A 567 -24.17 -1.40 -7.78
CA LEU A 567 -24.33 0.06 -7.89
C LEU A 567 -25.58 0.49 -8.66
N GLY A 568 -26.42 -0.46 -9.05
CA GLY A 568 -27.73 -0.18 -9.65
C GLY A 568 -27.71 0.07 -11.16
N PHE A 569 -26.60 -0.26 -11.82
CA PHE A 569 -26.49 -0.25 -13.27
C PHE A 569 -27.08 -1.52 -13.87
N LYS A 570 -27.78 -1.39 -15.00
CA LYS A 570 -28.28 -2.54 -15.75
C LYS A 570 -28.07 -2.37 -17.24
N LEU A 571 -27.52 -3.41 -17.85
CA LEU A 571 -27.43 -3.56 -19.30
C LEU A 571 -28.64 -4.36 -19.76
N VAL A 572 -29.49 -3.76 -20.60
CA VAL A 572 -30.71 -4.37 -21.14
C VAL A 572 -30.77 -4.18 -22.64
N ASP A 573 -31.51 -5.07 -23.32
CA ASP A 573 -31.81 -4.99 -24.75
C ASP A 573 -30.57 -4.86 -25.66
N LEU A 574 -29.48 -5.55 -25.31
CA LEU A 574 -28.23 -5.51 -26.07
C LEU A 574 -28.34 -6.29 -27.40
N HIS A 575 -27.85 -5.68 -28.48
CA HIS A 575 -27.64 -6.39 -29.74
C HIS A 575 -26.71 -7.61 -29.53
N PRO A 576 -26.95 -8.78 -30.16
CA PRO A 576 -26.17 -10.00 -29.91
C PRO A 576 -24.65 -9.83 -30.05
N ILE A 577 -24.21 -9.04 -31.03
CA ILE A 577 -22.78 -8.75 -31.21
C ILE A 577 -22.20 -7.92 -30.07
N VAL A 578 -22.95 -6.96 -29.53
CA VAL A 578 -22.53 -6.16 -28.37
C VAL A 578 -22.48 -7.03 -27.12
N LEU A 579 -23.46 -7.94 -26.96
CA LEU A 579 -23.46 -8.93 -25.89
C LEU A 579 -22.21 -9.81 -25.95
N ASP A 580 -21.83 -10.30 -27.13
CA ASP A 580 -20.63 -11.12 -27.31
C ASP A 580 -19.34 -10.33 -27.04
N ILE A 581 -19.27 -9.06 -27.45
CA ILE A 581 -18.15 -8.15 -27.13
C ILE A 581 -18.03 -7.99 -25.61
N PHE A 582 -19.14 -7.69 -24.92
CA PHE A 582 -19.15 -7.52 -23.47
C PHE A 582 -18.76 -8.79 -22.71
N LYS A 583 -19.24 -9.96 -23.15
CA LYS A 583 -18.80 -11.24 -22.58
C LYS A 583 -17.31 -11.49 -22.78
N ALA A 584 -16.79 -11.22 -23.98
CA ALA A 584 -15.37 -11.41 -24.29
C ALA A 584 -14.45 -10.51 -23.45
N GLU A 585 -14.86 -9.27 -23.22
CA GLU A 585 -14.13 -8.31 -22.38
C GLU A 585 -14.31 -8.58 -20.87
N GLY A 586 -15.28 -9.42 -20.48
CA GLY A 586 -15.63 -9.72 -19.10
C GLY A 586 -16.43 -8.60 -18.41
N ILE A 587 -17.20 -7.85 -19.20
CA ILE A 587 -18.17 -6.87 -18.73
C ILE A 587 -19.46 -7.59 -18.28
N LEU A 588 -19.79 -8.73 -18.90
CA LEU A 588 -20.97 -9.56 -18.60
C LEU A 588 -20.61 -11.02 -18.31
#